data_AF-A0A2T0ZKB3-F1
#
_entry.id   AF-A0A2T0ZKB3-F1
#
_cell.length_a   1.000
_cell.length_b   1.000
_cell.length_c   1.000
_cell.angle_alpha   90.00
_cell.angle_beta   90.00
_cell.angle_gamma   90.00
#
_symmetry.space_group_name_H-M   'P 1'
#
loop_
_entity.id
_entity.type
_entity.pdbx_description
1 polymer ?
#
loop_
_entity_poly.entity_id
_entity_poly.type
_entity_poly.pdbx_seq_one_letter_code
_entity_poly.pdbx_strand_id
1 'polypeptide(L)'
;MFSSAGANRLARSLWGALRDRALDLPDDAELRDEFIATRLVETAPGVVKIQNPAGSHDDIVTAVAMVVADLANMPDVGRGSIAVPHGRVRRQYGSLSTRDRLRQGAVGPLADRAWPRRGFA
;
A
#
# COMPACT_ATOMS: atom_id res chain seq x y z
N MET A 1 -17.49 3.15 -2.52
CA MET A 1 -17.56 2.01 -1.58
C MET A 1 -16.42 1.06 -1.87
N PHE A 2 -15.66 0.64 -0.86
CA PHE A 2 -14.60 -0.36 -1.01
C PHE A 2 -15.19 -1.77 -1.15
N SER A 3 -14.51 -2.65 -1.88
CA SER A 3 -14.85 -4.07 -1.86
C SER A 3 -14.58 -4.66 -0.46
N SER A 4 -15.29 -5.72 -0.10
CA SER A 4 -15.07 -6.44 1.18
C SER A 4 -13.63 -6.91 1.34
N ALA A 5 -13.00 -7.35 0.24
CA ALA A 5 -11.60 -7.74 0.21
C ALA A 5 -10.66 -6.56 0.48
N GLY A 6 -10.93 -5.39 -0.13
CA GLY A 6 -10.16 -4.16 0.10
C GLY A 6 -10.25 -3.70 1.56
N ALA A 7 -11.45 -3.65 2.11
CA ALA A 7 -11.68 -3.25 3.51
C ALA A 7 -10.94 -4.17 4.50
N ASN A 8 -10.96 -5.49 4.27
CA ASN A 8 -10.25 -6.45 5.11
C ASN A 8 -8.73 -6.29 5.04
N ARG A 9 -8.19 -6.00 3.85
CA ARG A 9 -6.75 -5.72 3.71
C ARG A 9 -6.35 -4.45 4.47
N LEU A 10 -7.11 -3.37 4.35
CA LEU A 10 -6.85 -2.11 5.06
C LEU A 10 -6.86 -2.34 6.58
N ALA A 11 -7.92 -2.95 7.10
CA ALA A 11 -8.09 -3.23 8.52
C ALA A 11 -6.91 -4.03 9.11
N ARG A 12 -6.49 -5.11 8.43
CA ARG A 12 -5.40 -5.97 8.88
C ARG A 12 -4.03 -5.29 8.80
N SER A 13 -3.78 -4.54 7.73
CA SER A 13 -2.50 -3.82 7.55
C SER A 13 -2.34 -2.75 8.62
N LEU A 14 -3.40 -1.99 8.88
CA LEU A 14 -3.41 -0.98 9.94
C LEU A 14 -3.18 -1.60 11.32
N TRP A 15 -3.86 -2.71 11.62
CA TRP A 15 -3.69 -3.42 12.90
C TRP A 15 -2.24 -3.90 13.10
N GLY A 16 -1.62 -4.48 12.07
CA GLY A 16 -0.24 -4.92 12.13
C GLY A 16 0.70 -3.76 12.45
N ALA A 17 0.59 -2.66 11.72
CA ALA A 17 1.43 -1.48 11.93
C ALA A 17 1.26 -0.86 13.33
N LEU A 18 0.03 -0.80 13.85
CA LEU A 18 -0.22 -0.34 15.22
C LEU A 18 0.36 -1.29 16.27
N ARG A 19 0.17 -2.60 16.10
CA ARG A 19 0.69 -3.64 17.00
C ARG A 19 2.21 -3.59 17.07
N ASP A 20 2.86 -3.40 15.92
CA ASP A 20 4.31 -3.40 15.80
C ASP A 20 4.92 -2.02 16.09
N ARG A 21 4.08 -1.03 16.44
CA ARG A 21 4.49 0.37 16.67
C ARG A 21 5.28 0.95 15.50
N ALA A 22 4.88 0.59 14.28
CA ALA A 22 5.54 0.98 13.04
C ALA A 22 5.06 2.33 12.49
N LEU A 23 4.15 3.02 13.20
CA LEU A 23 3.60 4.31 12.80
C LEU A 23 4.16 5.43 13.67
N ASP A 24 4.67 6.46 13.02
CA ASP A 24 4.97 7.75 13.60
C ASP A 24 3.97 8.76 13.00
N LEU A 25 3.04 9.24 13.81
CA LEU A 25 1.93 10.10 13.39
C LEU A 25 2.06 11.47 14.10
N PRO A 26 1.62 12.56 13.46
CA PRO A 26 1.56 13.87 14.12
C PRO A 26 0.75 13.84 15.41
N ASP A 27 1.16 14.63 16.41
CA ASP A 27 0.45 14.78 17.69
C ASP A 27 -0.78 15.69 17.56
N ASP A 28 -1.68 15.34 16.65
CA ASP A 28 -2.91 16.08 16.37
C ASP A 28 -4.10 15.54 17.19
N ALA A 29 -5.00 16.45 17.60
CA ALA A 29 -6.14 16.08 18.45
C ALA A 29 -7.23 15.34 17.65
N GLU A 30 -7.52 15.80 16.44
CA GLU A 30 -8.53 15.21 15.57
C GLU A 30 -8.10 13.80 15.13
N LEU A 31 -6.82 13.63 14.77
CA LEU A 31 -6.23 12.33 14.50
C LEU A 31 -6.39 11.37 15.69
N ARG A 32 -6.06 11.83 16.90
CA ARG A 32 -6.17 10.99 18.11
C ARG A 32 -7.62 10.60 18.38
N ASP A 33 -8.54 11.54 18.29
CA ASP A 33 -9.96 11.30 18.54
C ASP A 33 -10.54 10.28 17.55
N GLU A 34 -10.21 10.38 16.26
CA GLU A 34 -10.62 9.38 15.28
C GLU A 34 -10.02 8.00 15.56
N PHE A 35 -8.72 7.92 15.83
CA PHE A 35 -8.05 6.64 16.12
C PHE A 35 -8.59 5.97 17.39
N ILE A 36 -8.95 6.75 18.42
CA ILE A 36 -9.56 6.24 19.65
C ILE A 36 -10.99 5.75 19.40
N ALA A 37 -11.75 6.46 18.56
CA ALA A 37 -13.12 6.08 18.21
C ALA A 37 -13.16 4.83 17.31
N THR A 38 -12.11 4.58 16.53
CA THR A 38 -12.08 3.48 15.57
C THR A 38 -12.07 2.10 16.21
N ARG A 39 -12.89 1.20 15.63
CA ARG A 39 -12.93 -0.22 15.97
C ARG A 39 -12.61 -1.08 14.76
N LEU A 40 -11.96 -2.20 15.01
CA LEU A 40 -11.82 -3.29 14.05
C LEU A 40 -12.83 -4.37 14.41
N VAL A 41 -13.77 -4.63 13.52
CA VAL A 41 -14.88 -5.54 13.76
C VAL A 41 -14.84 -6.69 12.76
N GLU A 42 -14.88 -7.92 13.26
CA GLU A 42 -15.07 -9.10 12.43
C GLU A 42 -16.55 -9.18 12.01
N THR A 43 -16.81 -9.07 10.71
CA THR A 43 -18.16 -9.02 10.13
C THR A 43 -18.61 -10.35 9.53
N ALA A 44 -17.66 -11.25 9.28
CA ALA A 44 -17.84 -12.64 8.87
C ALA A 44 -16.54 -13.39 9.19
N PRO A 45 -16.52 -14.74 9.22
CA PRO A 45 -15.31 -15.50 9.53
C PRO A 45 -14.10 -15.06 8.69
N GLY A 46 -13.10 -14.49 9.34
CA GLY A 46 -11.86 -13.99 8.73
C GLY A 46 -11.97 -12.63 8.02
N VAL A 47 -13.14 -11.99 8.02
CA VAL A 47 -13.39 -10.68 7.38
C VAL A 47 -13.50 -9.60 8.43
N VAL A 48 -12.45 -8.79 8.56
CA VAL A 48 -12.38 -7.65 9.48
C VAL A 48 -12.65 -6.36 8.72
N LYS A 49 -13.31 -5.38 9.33
CA LYS A 49 -13.50 -4.05 8.78
C LYS A 49 -13.21 -2.98 9.82
N ILE A 50 -12.79 -1.81 9.35
CA ILE A 50 -12.79 -0.57 10.12
C ILE A 50 -14.26 -0.15 10.28
N GLN A 51 -14.67 0.11 11.51
CA GLN A 51 -16.01 0.54 11.85
C GLN A 51 -15.98 1.53 13.01
N ASN A 52 -16.63 2.66 12.83
CA ASN A 52 -16.75 3.69 13.85
C ASN A 52 -18.21 3.77 14.37
N PRO A 53 -18.43 4.28 15.59
CA PRO A 53 -19.76 4.58 16.09
C PRO A 53 -20.52 5.52 15.13
N ALA A 54 -21.85 5.45 15.15
CA ALA A 54 -22.67 6.35 14.36
C ALA A 54 -22.40 7.81 14.75
N GLY A 55 -22.15 8.67 13.76
CA GLY A 55 -21.83 10.08 13.97
C GLY A 55 -20.34 10.38 14.22
N SER A 56 -19.46 9.37 14.18
CA SER A 56 -18.01 9.56 14.23
C SER A 56 -17.38 9.47 12.83
N HIS A 57 -16.31 10.23 12.64
CA HIS A 57 -15.50 10.26 11.42
C HIS A 57 -14.49 9.10 11.40
N ASP A 58 -14.14 8.63 10.20
CA ASP A 58 -13.17 7.56 9.97
C ASP A 58 -12.25 7.85 8.77
N ASP A 59 -12.27 9.07 8.24
CA ASP A 59 -11.58 9.44 7.01
C ASP A 59 -10.07 9.55 7.21
N ILE A 60 -9.60 10.09 8.33
CA ILE A 60 -8.16 10.12 8.63
C ILE A 60 -7.65 8.68 8.81
N VAL A 61 -8.36 7.88 9.58
CA VAL A 61 -7.97 6.48 9.84
C VAL A 61 -7.99 5.66 8.55
N THR A 62 -8.98 5.87 7.69
CA THR A 62 -9.06 5.22 6.37
C THR A 62 -7.90 5.65 5.48
N ALA A 63 -7.57 6.94 5.44
CA ALA A 63 -6.44 7.46 4.67
C ALA A 63 -5.12 6.85 5.14
N VAL A 64 -4.88 6.79 6.45
CA VAL A 64 -3.70 6.14 7.02
C VAL A 64 -3.67 4.66 6.66
N ALA A 65 -4.78 3.93 6.79
CA ALA A 65 -4.84 2.52 6.44
C ALA A 65 -4.50 2.26 4.97
N MET A 66 -4.92 3.16 4.06
CA MET A 66 -4.58 3.06 2.63
C MET A 66 -3.08 3.20 2.40
N VAL A 67 -2.44 4.18 3.03
CA VAL A 67 -0.99 4.39 2.93
C VAL A 67 -0.24 3.20 3.53
N VAL A 68 -0.65 2.72 4.70
CA VAL A 68 -0.03 1.57 5.36
C VAL A 68 -0.15 0.31 4.50
N ALA A 69 -1.32 0.05 3.93
CA ALA A 69 -1.51 -1.11 3.07
C ALA A 69 -0.66 -1.03 1.79
N ASP A 70 -0.48 0.17 1.22
CA ASP A 70 0.39 0.38 0.07
C ASP A 70 1.87 0.16 0.42
N LEU A 71 2.35 0.76 1.52
CA LEU A 71 3.72 0.58 2.01
C LEU A 71 4.03 -0.88 2.38
N ALA A 72 3.09 -1.59 3.01
CA ALA A 72 3.26 -3.00 3.35
C ALA A 72 3.39 -3.91 2.11
N ASN A 73 2.89 -3.45 0.96
CA ASN A 73 3.03 -4.15 -0.31
C ASN A 73 4.27 -3.71 -1.10
N MET A 74 4.97 -2.65 -0.69
CA MET A 74 6.20 -2.25 -1.35
C MET A 74 7.30 -3.27 -1.05
N PRO A 75 8.03 -3.74 -2.08
CA PRO A 75 9.20 -4.55 -1.84
C PRO A 75 10.22 -3.73 -1.06
N ASP A 76 10.85 -4.36 -0.07
CA ASP A 76 11.87 -3.73 0.74
C ASP A 76 13.02 -3.26 -0.16
N VAL A 77 13.18 -1.93 -0.31
CA VAL A 77 14.17 -1.32 -1.21
C VAL A 77 15.58 -1.26 -0.59
N GLY A 78 15.79 -1.96 0.53
CA GLY A 78 17.10 -2.10 1.15
C GLY A 78 18.09 -2.95 0.34
N ARG A 79 19.40 -2.79 0.62
CA ARG A 79 20.42 -3.76 0.23
C ARG A 79 20.14 -5.09 0.95
N GLY A 80 19.33 -5.95 0.35
CA GLY A 80 19.20 -7.33 0.79
C GLY A 80 20.54 -8.04 0.67
N SER A 81 21.14 -8.45 1.79
CA SER A 81 22.26 -9.38 1.80
C SER A 81 21.74 -10.80 2.02
N ILE A 82 21.93 -11.69 1.06
CA ILE A 82 21.73 -13.12 1.26
C ILE A 82 23.06 -13.69 1.77
N ALA A 83 23.08 -14.18 3.00
CA ALA A 83 24.22 -14.93 3.52
C ALA A 83 24.10 -16.39 3.05
N VAL A 84 24.85 -16.75 2.00
CA VAL A 84 24.99 -18.14 1.55
C VAL A 84 26.13 -18.78 2.35
N PRO A 85 25.95 -19.98 2.93
CA PRO A 85 26.98 -20.61 3.77
C PRO A 85 28.30 -20.88 3.04
N HIS A 86 28.32 -20.93 1.71
CA HIS A 86 29.46 -21.31 0.89
C HIS A 86 29.75 -20.31 -0.24
N GLY A 87 30.05 -19.07 0.15
CA GLY A 87 30.64 -18.07 -0.76
C GLY A 87 29.75 -16.86 -1.01
N ARG A 88 30.38 -15.68 -1.01
CA ARG A 88 29.72 -14.41 -1.31
C ARG A 88 29.39 -14.37 -2.81
N VAL A 89 28.11 -14.46 -3.16
CA VAL A 89 27.66 -14.11 -4.51
C VAL A 89 27.72 -12.59 -4.65
N ARG A 90 28.71 -12.10 -5.39
CA ARG A 90 28.86 -10.67 -5.68
C ARG A 90 27.75 -10.25 -6.65
N ARG A 91 26.66 -9.69 -6.14
CA ARG A 91 25.61 -9.10 -6.98
C ARG A 91 26.18 -7.88 -7.70
N GLN A 92 26.34 -7.98 -9.02
CA GLN A 92 26.54 -6.80 -9.86
C GLN A 92 25.19 -6.09 -9.97
N TYR A 93 25.06 -4.91 -9.38
CA TYR A 93 23.99 -4.00 -9.75
C TYR A 93 24.40 -3.33 -11.05
N GLY A 94 23.69 -3.65 -12.14
CA GLY A 94 23.65 -2.75 -13.30
C GLY A 94 23.05 -1.44 -12.82
N SER A 95 23.88 -0.41 -12.66
CA SER A 95 23.40 0.94 -12.39
C SER A 95 22.68 1.42 -13.64
N LEU A 96 21.35 1.32 -13.68
CA LEU A 96 20.58 2.12 -14.62
C LEU A 96 20.62 3.55 -14.10
N SER A 97 21.65 4.27 -14.54
CA SER A 97 21.77 5.70 -14.41
C SER A 97 20.52 6.34 -15.01
N THR A 98 19.88 7.24 -14.27
CA THR A 98 18.76 8.06 -14.74
C THR A 98 19.09 8.82 -16.03
N ARG A 99 20.38 8.95 -16.40
CA ARG A 99 20.84 9.53 -17.68
C ARG A 99 20.67 8.61 -18.90
N ASP A 100 20.64 7.28 -18.75
CA ASP A 100 20.45 6.38 -19.90
C ASP A 100 19.02 6.40 -20.44
N ARG A 101 18.04 6.73 -19.59
CA ARG A 101 16.63 6.83 -19.98
C ARG A 101 16.36 8.00 -20.94
N LEU A 102 17.22 9.03 -20.94
CA LEU A 102 17.10 10.20 -21.82
C LEU A 102 17.83 10.03 -23.16
N ARG A 103 18.64 8.97 -23.34
CA ARG A 103 19.25 8.62 -24.65
C ARG A 103 18.44 7.64 -25.49
N GLN A 104 17.45 6.95 -24.91
CA GLN A 104 16.57 6.02 -25.62
C GLN A 104 15.23 6.64 -26.05
N GLY A 105 15.17 7.97 -26.17
CA GLY A 105 14.12 8.67 -26.89
C GLY A 105 14.42 8.72 -28.39
N ALA A 106 14.18 7.63 -29.12
CA ALA A 106 14.11 7.63 -30.58
C ALA A 106 12.93 6.77 -31.06
N VAL A 107 11.77 7.42 -31.16
CA VAL A 107 10.68 7.27 -32.14
C VAL A 107 10.57 5.94 -32.93
N GLY A 108 9.44 5.23 -32.75
CA GLY A 108 8.92 4.15 -33.61
C GLY A 108 7.45 3.80 -33.24
N PRO A 109 6.58 3.40 -34.18
CA PRO A 109 5.31 4.09 -34.45
C PRO A 109 4.11 3.65 -33.59
N LEU A 110 3.16 4.58 -33.45
CA LEU A 110 1.75 4.29 -33.15
C LEU A 110 1.17 3.45 -34.30
N ALA A 111 0.96 2.16 -34.07
CA ALA A 111 0.00 1.36 -34.83
C ALA A 111 -0.51 0.20 -33.95
N ASP A 112 -1.83 0.03 -33.99
CA ASP A 112 -2.58 -1.16 -33.60
C ASP A 112 -2.62 -1.58 -32.12
N ARG A 113 -3.38 -0.82 -31.33
CA ARG A 113 -4.30 -1.44 -30.36
C ARG A 113 -5.68 -0.80 -30.44
N ALA A 114 -6.56 -1.47 -31.17
CA ALA A 114 -8.00 -1.23 -31.12
C ALA A 114 -8.51 -1.42 -29.67
N TRP A 115 -9.10 -0.37 -29.12
CA TRP A 115 -9.82 -0.39 -27.85
C TRP A 115 -11.23 -0.98 -28.08
N PRO A 116 -11.68 -1.99 -27.34
CA PRO A 116 -13.07 -2.43 -27.43
C PRO A 116 -13.97 -1.39 -26.75
N ARG A 117 -14.77 -0.69 -27.56
CA ARG A 117 -15.92 0.08 -27.08
C ARG A 117 -17.01 -0.90 -26.66
N ARG A 118 -17.24 -1.07 -25.35
CA ARG A 118 -18.53 -1.58 -24.87
C ARG A 118 -19.44 -0.40 -24.62
N GLY A 119 -20.46 -0.31 -25.46
CA GLY A 119 -21.51 0.69 -25.39
C GLY A 119 -22.36 0.51 -24.14
N PHE A 120 -22.83 1.66 -23.67
CA PHE A 120 -24.04 1.79 -22.87
C PHE A 120 -25.24 1.26 -23.66
N ALA A 121 -26.04 0.43 -22.99
CA ALA A 121 -27.48 0.33 -23.15
C ALA A 121 -28.04 -0.08 -21.79
#